data_AF-A0A7V6Z1S0-F1
#
_entry.id   AF-A0A7V6Z1S0-F1
#
_cell.length_a   1.000
_cell.length_b   1.000
_cell.length_c   1.000
_cell.angle_alpha   90.00
_cell.angle_beta   90.00
_cell.angle_gamma   90.00
#
_symmetry.space_group_name_H-M   'P 1'
#
loop_
_entity.id
_entity.type
_entity.pdbx_description
1 polymer ?
#
loop_
_entity_poly.entity_id
_entity_poly.type
_entity_poly.pdbx_seq_one_letter_code
_entity_poly.pdbx_strand_id
1 'polypeptide(L)'
;MIRNIIFDWSGTLVDDLPAVWQATNYVLAQAQREEMTLEQFRAEFCLPFTTFYDKHTPHVPLPQLETWFHSHFRQVQHSVCELPHAREFLEFCRARKVRTFLLSTIHTDHFTAQEAVIGFGKYLETAYVNVWDKRQKIHAILEEHRLKPDETLFVGDMQHDIETAKHGGVHSCGVLTGYNTLQQLRSAEPDVIVEHLGELRDLLEENNMNLKPPAKKFEDSHPPIATVGALIFDNAGKVLMIRTHKWSDLWGIPGGKIRWGETSVDALRREIKEETNLDIEDIEFVLVQDCIRSKEFYREAHFILLNYTCRAAGAQDVKLNSEAQEFRWVTPEEALAIPINQPTHRLLSAVMKGEFRRT
;
A
#
# COMPACT_ATOMS: atom_id res chain seq x y z
N MET A 1 -4.69 22.72 -8.52
CA MET A 1 -4.00 22.02 -9.62
C MET A 1 -2.56 21.84 -9.20
N ILE A 2 -2.09 20.60 -9.16
CA ILE A 2 -0.71 20.25 -8.82
C ILE A 2 0.22 20.63 -9.96
N ARG A 3 1.25 21.40 -9.65
CA ARG A 3 2.32 21.83 -10.56
C ARG A 3 3.69 21.38 -10.12
N ASN A 4 3.84 21.03 -8.83
CA ASN A 4 5.11 20.63 -8.25
C ASN A 4 4.90 19.36 -7.42
N ILE A 5 5.83 18.41 -7.51
CA ILE A 5 5.83 17.20 -6.71
C ILE A 5 7.19 17.03 -6.04
N ILE A 6 7.18 16.83 -4.73
CA ILE A 6 8.34 16.49 -3.92
C ILE A 6 8.19 15.02 -3.55
N PHE A 7 9.18 14.19 -3.88
CA PHE A 7 9.19 12.78 -3.55
C PHE A 7 10.11 12.50 -2.36
N ASP A 8 9.81 11.47 -1.59
CA ASP A 8 10.85 10.69 -0.93
C ASP A 8 11.55 9.74 -1.93
N TRP A 9 12.67 9.16 -1.52
CA TRP A 9 13.44 8.22 -2.30
C TRP A 9 13.05 6.77 -1.99
N SER A 10 13.45 6.30 -0.81
CA SER A 10 13.21 4.97 -0.26
C SER A 10 11.72 4.71 -0.14
N GLY A 11 11.25 3.53 -0.51
CA GLY A 11 9.82 3.15 -0.42
C GLY A 11 8.86 3.90 -1.35
N THR A 12 9.33 4.93 -2.05
CA THR A 12 8.52 5.80 -2.92
C THR A 12 8.93 5.74 -4.39
N LEU A 13 10.22 5.95 -4.68
CA LEU A 13 10.78 5.83 -6.04
C LEU A 13 11.55 4.52 -6.22
N VAL A 14 12.20 4.03 -5.16
CA VAL A 14 13.02 2.82 -5.19
C VAL A 14 12.61 1.84 -4.10
N ASP A 15 12.76 0.55 -4.39
CA ASP A 15 12.56 -0.51 -3.42
C ASP A 15 13.90 -0.83 -2.74
N ASP A 16 14.13 -0.22 -1.60
CA ASP A 16 15.31 -0.47 -0.76
C ASP A 16 14.99 -1.21 0.53
N LEU A 17 13.72 -1.49 0.80
CA LEU A 17 13.25 -2.12 2.03
C LEU A 17 13.92 -3.49 2.27
N PRO A 18 14.03 -4.40 1.28
CA PRO A 18 14.74 -5.67 1.48
C PRO A 18 16.20 -5.48 1.88
N ALA A 19 16.88 -4.49 1.31
CA ALA A 19 18.29 -4.19 1.59
C ALA A 19 18.47 -3.56 2.98
N VAL A 20 17.59 -2.61 3.35
CA VAL A 20 17.58 -1.99 4.69
C VAL A 20 17.24 -3.01 5.77
N TRP A 21 16.27 -3.90 5.51
CA TRP A 21 15.91 -4.96 6.44
C TRP A 21 17.06 -5.95 6.67
N GLN A 22 17.74 -6.39 5.61
CA GLN A 22 18.94 -7.25 5.72
C GLN A 22 20.06 -6.56 6.50
N ALA A 23 20.35 -5.29 6.20
CA ALA A 23 21.36 -4.51 6.93
C ALA A 23 20.99 -4.31 8.40
N THR A 24 19.70 -4.15 8.70
CA THR A 24 19.20 -4.06 10.08
C THR A 24 19.37 -5.38 10.83
N ASN A 25 19.00 -6.52 10.24
CA ASN A 25 19.20 -7.83 10.84
C ASN A 25 20.69 -8.14 11.04
N TYR A 26 21.56 -7.70 10.13
CA TYR A 26 23.00 -7.79 10.34
C TYR A 26 23.46 -7.01 11.59
N VAL A 27 22.97 -5.78 11.79
CA VAL A 27 23.26 -4.98 12.99
C VAL A 27 22.77 -5.70 14.26
N LEU A 28 21.56 -6.25 14.24
CA LEU A 28 21.00 -7.01 15.37
C LEU A 28 21.85 -8.24 15.70
N ALA A 29 22.28 -8.99 14.69
CA ALA A 29 23.15 -10.15 14.87
C ALA A 29 24.52 -9.76 15.47
N GLN A 30 25.13 -8.65 15.01
CA GLN A 30 26.38 -8.13 15.61
C GLN A 30 26.18 -7.70 17.07
N ALA A 31 25.01 -7.19 17.41
CA ALA A 31 24.62 -6.83 18.77
C ALA A 31 24.14 -8.02 19.62
N GLN A 32 24.25 -9.26 19.12
CA GLN A 32 23.76 -10.48 19.79
C GLN A 32 22.26 -10.44 20.11
N ARG A 33 21.48 -9.85 19.21
CA ARG A 33 20.01 -9.84 19.24
C ARG A 33 19.45 -10.79 18.18
N GLU A 34 18.22 -11.25 18.41
CA GLU A 34 17.48 -12.03 17.42
C GLU A 34 17.14 -11.17 16.19
N GLU A 35 17.15 -11.81 15.02
CA GLU A 35 16.72 -11.19 13.78
C GLU A 35 15.21 -10.94 13.79
N MET A 36 14.78 -9.85 13.14
CA MET A 36 13.37 -9.51 13.00
C MET A 36 12.83 -10.05 11.69
N THR A 37 11.58 -10.52 11.71
CA THR A 37 10.82 -10.72 10.47
C THR A 37 10.53 -9.38 9.79
N LEU A 38 10.21 -9.39 8.49
CA LEU A 38 9.86 -8.17 7.78
C LEU A 38 8.63 -7.47 8.39
N GLU A 39 7.65 -8.26 8.86
CA GLU A 39 6.44 -7.75 9.52
C GLU A 39 6.78 -7.05 10.83
N GLN A 40 7.64 -7.64 11.66
CA GLN A 40 8.14 -7.02 12.89
C GLN A 40 8.91 -5.74 12.59
N PHE A 41 9.80 -5.78 11.58
CA PHE A 41 10.55 -4.60 11.17
C PHE A 41 9.64 -3.45 10.75
N ARG A 42 8.64 -3.69 9.88
CA ARG A 42 7.67 -2.66 9.47
C ARG A 42 6.81 -2.11 10.63
N ALA A 43 6.48 -2.96 11.60
CA ALA A 43 5.70 -2.56 12.76
C ALA A 43 6.50 -1.67 13.73
N GLU A 44 7.82 -1.87 13.82
CA GLU A 44 8.67 -1.25 14.84
C GLU A 44 9.59 -0.15 14.29
N PHE A 45 9.95 -0.19 13.01
CA PHE A 45 10.81 0.79 12.38
C PHE A 45 10.16 2.18 12.40
N CYS A 46 10.94 3.16 12.81
CA CYS A 46 10.52 4.55 12.90
C CYS A 46 11.69 5.47 12.59
N LEU A 47 11.37 6.71 12.21
CA LEU A 47 12.33 7.79 12.15
C LEU A 47 12.18 8.71 13.37
N PRO A 48 13.26 9.33 13.85
CA PRO A 48 14.65 9.06 13.48
C PRO A 48 15.07 7.63 13.88
N PHE A 49 15.88 6.97 13.03
CA PHE A 49 16.25 5.56 13.24
C PHE A 49 17.02 5.31 14.55
N THR A 50 17.57 6.35 15.16
CA THR A 50 18.20 6.28 16.49
C THR A 50 17.20 5.77 17.52
N THR A 51 15.94 6.19 17.47
CA THR A 51 14.90 5.73 18.39
C THR A 51 14.63 4.23 18.24
N PHE A 52 14.68 3.72 17.00
CA PHE A 52 14.58 2.29 16.74
C PHE A 52 15.76 1.53 17.36
N TYR A 53 17.01 1.93 17.06
CA TYR A 53 18.17 1.23 17.62
C TYR A 53 18.36 1.41 19.13
N ASP A 54 17.92 2.52 19.73
CA ASP A 54 17.93 2.70 21.19
C ASP A 54 17.03 1.66 21.88
N LYS A 55 15.93 1.27 21.23
CA LYS A 55 15.02 0.23 21.74
C LYS A 55 15.63 -1.17 21.63
N HIS A 56 16.27 -1.49 20.51
CA HIS A 56 16.74 -2.85 20.21
C HIS A 56 18.19 -3.13 20.64
N THR A 57 19.05 -2.13 20.55
CA THR A 57 20.50 -2.20 20.78
C THR A 57 21.01 -1.03 21.65
N PRO A 58 20.43 -0.77 22.85
CA PRO A 58 20.77 0.39 23.69
C PRO A 58 22.23 0.47 24.16
N HIS A 59 22.96 -0.64 24.08
CA HIS A 59 24.35 -0.73 24.54
C HIS A 59 25.37 -0.46 23.42
N VAL A 60 24.92 -0.35 22.17
CA VAL A 60 25.79 -0.16 21.01
C VAL A 60 25.83 1.33 20.66
N PRO A 61 27.01 1.99 20.67
CA PRO A 61 27.13 3.39 20.28
C PRO A 61 26.75 3.62 18.81
N LEU A 62 26.14 4.77 18.52
CA LEU A 62 25.72 5.13 17.16
C LEU A 62 26.82 4.98 16.08
N PRO A 63 28.09 5.40 16.29
CA PRO A 63 29.13 5.23 15.27
C PRO A 63 29.39 3.76 14.90
N GLN A 64 29.20 2.85 15.86
CA GLN A 64 29.34 1.42 15.63
C GLN A 64 28.15 0.86 14.87
N LEU A 65 26.93 1.29 15.21
CA LEU A 65 25.70 0.95 14.46
C LEU A 65 25.81 1.39 12.99
N GLU A 66 26.22 2.64 12.74
CA GLU A 66 26.44 3.16 11.39
C GLU A 66 27.48 2.34 10.64
N THR A 67 28.61 2.02 11.28
CA THR A 67 29.65 1.20 10.66
C THR A 67 29.11 -0.16 10.22
N TRP A 68 28.42 -0.87 11.11
CA TRP A 68 27.83 -2.17 10.80
C TRP A 68 26.77 -2.07 9.71
N PHE A 69 25.81 -1.15 9.84
CA PHE A 69 24.73 -0.95 8.88
C PHE A 69 25.29 -0.64 7.49
N HIS A 70 26.12 0.40 7.36
CA HIS A 70 26.66 0.82 6.06
C HIS A 70 27.57 -0.25 5.45
N SER A 71 28.32 -1.02 6.26
CA SER A 71 29.17 -2.10 5.74
C SER A 71 28.37 -3.21 5.07
N HIS A 72 27.23 -3.60 5.66
CA HIS A 72 26.38 -4.65 5.12
C HIS A 72 25.47 -4.11 4.02
N PHE A 73 24.88 -2.92 4.21
CA PHE A 73 24.05 -2.28 3.20
C PHE A 73 24.80 -2.13 1.87
N ARG A 74 26.09 -1.76 1.89
CA ARG A 74 26.90 -1.68 0.66
C ARG A 74 27.03 -3.01 -0.09
N GLN A 75 26.95 -4.14 0.60
CA GLN A 75 27.04 -5.47 -0.02
C GLN A 75 25.71 -5.85 -0.67
N VAL A 76 24.58 -5.45 -0.09
CA VAL A 76 23.24 -5.84 -0.54
C VAL A 76 22.52 -4.76 -1.35
N GLN A 77 23.04 -3.53 -1.42
CA GLN A 77 22.42 -2.41 -2.16
C GLN A 77 22.24 -2.68 -3.66
N HIS A 78 22.96 -3.64 -4.23
CA HIS A 78 22.79 -4.05 -5.63
C HIS A 78 21.40 -4.65 -5.90
N SER A 79 20.68 -5.05 -4.86
CA SER A 79 19.29 -5.50 -4.95
C SER A 79 18.27 -4.35 -5.05
N VAL A 80 18.69 -3.11 -4.77
CA VAL A 80 17.80 -1.94 -4.86
C VAL A 80 17.46 -1.67 -6.31
N CYS A 81 16.17 -1.61 -6.60
CA CYS A 81 15.64 -1.38 -7.94
C CYS A 81 14.58 -0.27 -7.95
N GLU A 82 14.20 0.15 -9.14
CA GLU A 82 13.07 1.07 -9.31
C GLU A 82 11.75 0.39 -8.89
N LEU A 83 10.93 1.12 -8.13
CA LEU A 83 9.58 0.65 -7.82
C LEU A 83 8.72 0.61 -9.10
N PRO A 84 7.76 -0.32 -9.21
CA PRO A 84 6.80 -0.34 -10.30
C PRO A 84 6.14 1.03 -10.49
N HIS A 85 6.00 1.47 -11.74
CA HIS A 85 5.43 2.75 -12.15
C HIS A 85 6.22 4.01 -11.78
N ALA A 86 7.33 3.93 -11.03
CA ALA A 86 8.09 5.14 -10.65
C ALA A 86 8.64 5.89 -11.86
N ARG A 87 9.29 5.18 -12.80
CA ARG A 87 9.80 5.76 -14.04
C ARG A 87 8.69 6.37 -14.90
N GLU A 88 7.61 5.62 -15.08
CA GLU A 88 6.44 6.04 -15.86
C GLU A 88 5.80 7.31 -15.27
N PHE A 89 5.73 7.40 -13.94
CA PHE A 89 5.21 8.58 -13.23
C PHE A 89 6.10 9.81 -13.43
N LEU A 90 7.41 9.66 -13.33
CA LEU A 90 8.37 10.74 -13.60
C LEU A 90 8.30 11.20 -15.06
N GLU A 91 8.11 10.28 -16.01
CA GLU A 91 7.89 10.61 -17.42
C GLU A 91 6.58 11.34 -17.67
N PHE A 92 5.50 10.92 -16.99
CA PHE A 92 4.22 11.64 -16.98
C PHE A 92 4.37 13.07 -16.45
N CYS A 93 5.07 13.25 -15.31
CA CYS A 93 5.33 14.58 -14.75
C CYS A 93 6.05 15.48 -15.77
N ARG A 94 7.10 14.96 -16.41
CA ARG A 94 7.85 15.68 -17.45
C ARG A 94 6.96 16.05 -18.64
N ALA A 95 6.14 15.12 -19.14
CA ALA A 95 5.22 15.37 -20.25
C ALA A 95 4.19 16.48 -19.92
N ARG A 96 3.74 16.53 -18.66
CA ARG A 96 2.81 17.53 -18.14
C ARG A 96 3.49 18.82 -17.65
N LYS A 97 4.82 18.92 -17.75
CA LYS A 97 5.64 20.03 -17.24
C LYS A 97 5.43 20.30 -15.74
N VAL A 98 5.20 19.23 -14.98
CA VAL A 98 5.18 19.24 -13.52
C VAL A 98 6.64 19.25 -13.04
N ARG A 99 6.97 20.17 -12.13
CA ARG A 99 8.31 20.24 -11.54
C ARG A 99 8.45 19.20 -10.45
N THR A 100 9.61 18.59 -10.35
CA THR A 100 9.83 17.39 -9.54
C THR A 100 11.10 17.54 -8.73
N PHE A 101 11.00 17.25 -7.43
CA PHE A 101 12.08 17.41 -6.47
C PHE A 101 12.21 16.16 -5.62
N LEU A 102 13.40 15.92 -5.07
CA LEU A 102 13.61 14.88 -4.07
C LEU A 102 13.92 15.51 -2.73
N LEU A 103 13.24 15.07 -1.67
CA LEU A 103 13.57 15.41 -0.28
C LEU A 103 13.63 14.13 0.56
N SER A 104 14.84 13.65 0.80
CA SER A 104 15.06 12.34 1.41
C SER A 104 16.15 12.34 2.47
N THR A 105 16.02 11.42 3.42
CA THR A 105 17.00 11.13 4.46
C THR A 105 18.13 10.23 3.96
N ILE A 106 18.02 9.68 2.74
CA ILE A 106 19.02 8.77 2.17
C ILE A 106 20.45 9.34 2.25
N HIS A 107 21.40 8.49 2.65
CA HIS A 107 22.82 8.83 2.70
C HIS A 107 23.38 9.11 1.30
N THR A 108 24.21 10.14 1.15
CA THR A 108 24.73 10.62 -0.14
C THR A 108 25.43 9.53 -0.95
N ASP A 109 26.25 8.69 -0.32
CA ASP A 109 26.96 7.61 -1.02
C ASP A 109 26.00 6.56 -1.61
N HIS A 110 24.95 6.21 -0.86
CA HIS A 110 23.95 5.22 -1.28
C HIS A 110 23.10 5.79 -2.41
N PHE A 111 22.67 7.05 -2.27
CA PHE A 111 21.97 7.76 -3.34
C PHE A 111 22.80 7.81 -4.62
N THR A 112 24.09 8.16 -4.51
CA THR A 112 24.99 8.25 -5.67
C THR A 112 25.14 6.90 -6.37
N ALA A 113 25.29 5.81 -5.60
CA ALA A 113 25.41 4.46 -6.15
C ALA A 113 24.10 4.00 -6.84
N GLN A 114 22.95 4.24 -6.21
CA GLN A 114 21.65 3.87 -6.76
C GLN A 114 21.29 4.70 -7.99
N GLU A 115 21.53 6.02 -7.94
CA GLU A 115 21.26 6.93 -9.04
C GLU A 115 22.12 6.64 -10.28
N ALA A 116 23.37 6.17 -10.10
CA ALA A 116 24.21 5.75 -11.21
C ALA A 116 23.62 4.58 -12.03
N VAL A 117 22.76 3.76 -11.40
CA VAL A 117 22.10 2.61 -12.04
C VAL A 117 20.69 2.97 -12.51
N ILE A 118 19.91 3.63 -11.65
CA ILE A 118 18.48 3.91 -11.87
C ILE A 118 18.26 5.12 -12.77
N GLY A 119 19.08 6.18 -12.61
CA GLY A 119 19.06 7.36 -13.46
C GLY A 119 17.79 8.21 -13.36
N PHE A 120 17.25 8.42 -12.16
CA PHE A 120 16.07 9.27 -11.92
C PHE A 120 16.40 10.75 -11.78
N GLY A 121 17.63 11.11 -11.45
CA GLY A 121 18.14 12.47 -11.33
C GLY A 121 17.89 13.33 -12.56
N LYS A 122 17.85 12.76 -13.77
CA LYS A 122 17.48 13.48 -15.01
C LYS A 122 16.03 13.98 -15.02
N TYR A 123 15.17 13.44 -14.17
CA TYR A 123 13.79 13.87 -13.99
C TYR A 123 13.62 14.78 -12.78
N LEU A 124 14.65 15.02 -11.97
CA LEU A 124 14.56 15.85 -10.77
C LEU A 124 15.21 17.21 -11.05
N GLU A 125 14.51 18.28 -10.70
CA GLU A 125 15.05 19.63 -10.78
C GLU A 125 16.14 19.83 -9.72
N THR A 126 15.92 19.31 -8.51
CA THR A 126 16.93 19.30 -7.44
C THR A 126 16.69 18.10 -6.52
N ALA A 127 17.78 17.47 -6.08
CA ALA A 127 17.77 16.40 -5.11
C ALA A 127 18.39 16.84 -3.78
N TYR A 128 17.56 16.87 -2.72
CA TYR A 128 17.97 17.16 -1.36
C TYR A 128 18.09 15.84 -0.59
N VAL A 129 19.33 15.35 -0.47
CA VAL A 129 19.68 14.09 0.21
C VAL A 129 20.36 14.36 1.55
N ASN A 130 20.48 13.33 2.39
CA ASN A 130 21.04 13.43 3.73
C ASN A 130 20.33 14.48 4.62
N VAL A 131 19.02 14.66 4.40
CA VAL A 131 18.20 15.61 5.18
C VAL A 131 17.49 14.86 6.30
N TRP A 132 18.08 14.91 7.50
CA TRP A 132 17.61 14.18 8.69
C TRP A 132 16.23 14.61 9.18
N ASP A 133 15.96 15.91 9.18
CA ASP A 133 14.63 16.46 9.47
C ASP A 133 14.14 17.24 8.26
N LYS A 134 13.32 16.59 7.44
CA LYS A 134 12.75 17.15 6.21
C LYS A 134 11.92 18.42 6.48
N ARG A 135 11.33 18.56 7.68
CA ARG A 135 10.53 19.74 8.08
C ARG A 135 11.38 21.01 8.12
N GLN A 136 12.67 20.89 8.43
CA GLN A 136 13.60 22.03 8.42
C GLN A 136 13.93 22.51 7.01
N LYS A 137 13.74 21.64 5.99
CA LYS A 137 14.13 21.92 4.61
C LYS A 137 12.95 22.29 3.71
N ILE A 138 11.76 21.77 3.96
CA ILE A 138 10.60 21.95 3.06
C ILE A 138 10.29 23.43 2.79
N HIS A 139 10.26 24.29 3.82
CA HIS A 139 10.01 25.73 3.62
C HIS A 139 11.08 26.41 2.76
N ALA A 140 12.35 26.05 2.94
CA ALA A 140 13.44 26.57 2.13
C ALA A 140 13.30 26.13 0.67
N ILE A 141 12.88 24.90 0.40
CA ILE A 141 12.62 24.42 -0.97
C ILE A 141 11.48 25.23 -1.61
N LEU A 142 10.39 25.44 -0.88
CA LEU A 142 9.25 26.22 -1.37
C LEU A 142 9.67 27.66 -1.72
N GLU A 143 10.46 28.30 -0.87
CA GLU A 143 10.96 29.65 -1.07
C GLU A 143 11.97 29.74 -2.23
N GLU A 144 13.01 28.90 -2.20
CA GLU A 144 14.11 28.85 -3.18
C GLU A 144 13.56 28.68 -4.60
N HIS A 145 12.61 27.75 -4.76
CA HIS A 145 12.04 27.40 -6.06
C HIS A 145 10.74 28.11 -6.39
N ARG A 146 10.27 29.01 -5.50
CA ARG A 146 9.00 29.76 -5.62
C ARG A 146 7.80 28.84 -5.85
N LEU A 147 7.75 27.74 -5.12
CA LEU A 147 6.66 26.76 -5.18
C LEU A 147 5.48 27.30 -4.36
N LYS A 148 4.28 27.21 -4.91
CA LYS A 148 3.06 27.53 -4.17
C LYS A 148 2.59 26.30 -3.38
N PRO A 149 2.30 26.42 -2.07
CA PRO A 149 1.92 25.26 -1.28
C PRO A 149 0.67 24.51 -1.78
N ASP A 150 -0.35 25.25 -2.24
CA ASP A 150 -1.60 24.73 -2.79
C ASP A 150 -1.48 24.09 -4.19
N GLU A 151 -0.33 24.27 -4.84
CA GLU A 151 0.01 23.62 -6.12
C GLU A 151 1.11 22.56 -5.95
N THR A 152 1.51 22.25 -4.71
CA THR A 152 2.61 21.34 -4.40
C THR A 152 2.11 20.10 -3.67
N LEU A 153 2.57 18.93 -4.12
CA LEU A 153 2.29 17.64 -3.51
C LEU A 153 3.58 17.03 -2.97
N PHE A 154 3.55 16.53 -1.74
CA PHE A 154 4.58 15.65 -1.21
C PHE A 154 4.11 14.21 -1.32
N VAL A 155 4.95 13.33 -1.86
CA VAL A 155 4.68 11.89 -1.99
C VAL A 155 5.72 11.11 -1.20
N GLY A 156 5.26 10.25 -0.30
CA GLY A 156 6.11 9.43 0.55
C GLY A 156 5.38 8.20 1.08
N ASP A 157 6.12 7.23 1.57
CA ASP A 157 5.57 5.97 2.11
C ASP A 157 5.54 5.93 3.64
N MET A 158 6.09 6.94 4.32
CA MET A 158 6.12 7.02 5.77
C MET A 158 5.27 8.14 6.36
N GLN A 159 4.85 7.98 7.62
CA GLN A 159 4.16 9.01 8.41
C GLN A 159 4.94 10.33 8.44
N HIS A 160 6.27 10.25 8.51
CA HIS A 160 7.17 11.42 8.48
C HIS A 160 7.02 12.27 7.23
N ASP A 161 6.71 11.67 6.07
CA ASP A 161 6.50 12.41 4.84
C ASP A 161 5.19 13.17 4.88
N ILE A 162 4.16 12.56 5.45
CA ILE A 162 2.85 13.20 5.64
C ILE A 162 2.97 14.37 6.64
N GLU A 163 3.70 14.17 7.73
CA GLU A 163 4.01 15.23 8.69
C GLU A 163 4.83 16.35 8.07
N THR A 164 5.81 16.01 7.22
CA THR A 164 6.61 16.98 6.47
C THR A 164 5.74 17.81 5.54
N ALA A 165 4.84 17.17 4.81
CA ALA A 165 3.89 17.83 3.93
C ALA A 165 3.01 18.83 4.70
N LYS A 166 2.42 18.39 5.82
CA LYS A 166 1.61 19.23 6.71
C LYS A 166 2.39 20.41 7.25
N HIS A 167 3.65 20.18 7.68
CA HIS A 167 4.53 21.24 8.15
C HIS A 167 4.79 22.28 7.06
N GLY A 168 5.05 21.84 5.83
CA GLY A 168 5.21 22.72 4.66
C GLY A 168 3.92 23.40 4.19
N GLY A 169 2.75 23.01 4.70
CA GLY A 169 1.44 23.46 4.22
C GLY A 169 1.12 23.00 2.80
N VAL A 170 1.77 21.92 2.33
CA VAL A 170 1.56 21.35 0.99
C VAL A 170 0.63 20.15 1.07
N HIS A 171 0.13 19.72 -0.08
CA HIS A 171 -0.65 18.48 -0.13
C HIS A 171 0.21 17.24 0.15
N SER A 172 -0.42 16.17 0.62
CA SER A 172 0.23 14.93 1.03
C SER A 172 -0.37 13.70 0.36
N CYS A 173 0.48 12.83 -0.18
CA CYS A 173 0.09 11.53 -0.74
C CYS A 173 0.93 10.42 -0.08
N GLY A 174 0.26 9.49 0.60
CA GLY A 174 0.86 8.26 1.09
C GLY A 174 0.87 7.18 0.01
N VAL A 175 1.99 6.51 -0.21
CA VAL A 175 2.07 5.31 -1.09
C VAL A 175 2.28 4.05 -0.26
N LEU A 176 1.67 2.92 -0.67
CA LEU A 176 1.76 1.64 0.06
C LEU A 176 2.93 0.75 -0.39
N THR A 177 3.87 1.30 -1.15
CA THR A 177 5.02 0.58 -1.70
C THR A 177 6.18 0.40 -0.72
N GLY A 178 6.17 1.07 0.44
CA GLY A 178 7.35 1.18 1.31
C GLY A 178 7.23 0.54 2.70
N TYR A 179 7.61 1.32 3.71
CA TYR A 179 7.89 0.91 5.08
C TYR A 179 6.63 0.92 5.95
N ASN A 180 5.84 2.00 5.94
CA ASN A 180 4.67 2.06 6.81
C ASN A 180 3.46 1.33 6.22
N THR A 181 2.71 0.68 7.11
CA THR A 181 1.43 0.05 6.82
C THR A 181 0.37 1.10 6.50
N LEU A 182 -0.72 0.66 5.86
CA LEU A 182 -1.89 1.49 5.61
C LEU A 182 -2.44 2.13 6.91
N GLN A 183 -2.45 1.38 8.02
CA GLN A 183 -2.93 1.90 9.30
C GLN A 183 -2.04 3.02 9.85
N GLN A 184 -0.72 2.85 9.78
CA GLN A 184 0.24 3.89 10.17
C GLN A 184 0.05 5.14 9.32
N LEU A 185 0.02 5.03 7.99
CA LEU A 185 -0.19 6.18 7.11
C LEU A 185 -1.51 6.90 7.39
N ARG A 186 -2.61 6.16 7.60
CA ARG A 186 -3.91 6.76 7.94
C ARG A 186 -3.90 7.59 9.22
N SER A 187 -3.16 7.15 10.23
CA SER A 187 -3.05 7.90 11.48
C SER A 187 -2.33 9.24 11.33
N ALA A 188 -1.52 9.41 10.28
CA ALA A 188 -0.93 10.69 9.91
C ALA A 188 -1.87 11.57 9.07
N GLU A 189 -3.08 11.11 8.73
CA GLU A 189 -4.13 11.82 7.98
C GLU A 189 -3.62 12.51 6.69
N PRO A 190 -3.17 11.75 5.69
CA PRO A 190 -2.78 12.30 4.38
C PRO A 190 -4.00 12.79 3.58
N ASP A 191 -3.79 13.66 2.60
CA ASP A 191 -4.86 14.12 1.70
C ASP A 191 -5.37 13.00 0.79
N VAL A 192 -4.47 12.09 0.40
CA VAL A 192 -4.76 10.89 -0.40
C VAL A 192 -3.80 9.76 -0.04
N ILE A 193 -4.26 8.51 -0.19
CA ILE A 193 -3.43 7.31 -0.13
C ILE A 193 -3.65 6.53 -1.43
N VAL A 194 -2.58 6.04 -2.03
CA VAL A 194 -2.61 5.17 -3.21
C VAL A 194 -1.76 3.92 -2.98
N GLU A 195 -2.05 2.84 -3.68
CA GLU A 195 -1.25 1.61 -3.63
C GLU A 195 0.16 1.85 -4.21
N HIS A 196 0.26 2.55 -5.33
CA HIS A 196 1.51 2.85 -6.03
C HIS A 196 1.38 4.10 -6.90
N LEU A 197 2.51 4.60 -7.43
CA LEU A 197 2.54 5.80 -8.27
C LEU A 197 1.69 5.71 -9.54
N GLY A 198 1.47 4.51 -10.08
CA GLY A 198 0.52 4.28 -11.18
C GLY A 198 -0.91 4.72 -10.85
N GLU A 199 -1.42 4.41 -9.65
CA GLU A 199 -2.77 4.84 -9.23
C GLU A 199 -2.81 6.36 -8.99
N LEU A 200 -1.73 6.96 -8.46
CA LEU A 200 -1.63 8.43 -8.36
C LEU A 200 -1.65 9.10 -9.73
N ARG A 201 -0.99 8.52 -10.75
CA ARG A 201 -1.03 9.04 -12.13
C ARG A 201 -2.46 9.09 -12.63
N ASP A 202 -3.16 7.98 -12.52
CA ASP A 202 -4.52 7.83 -13.05
C ASP A 202 -5.47 8.80 -12.34
N LEU A 203 -5.37 8.90 -11.01
CA LEU A 203 -6.12 9.88 -10.21
C LEU A 203 -5.86 11.32 -10.66
N LEU A 204 -4.59 11.71 -10.84
CA LEU A 204 -4.24 13.06 -11.28
C LEU A 204 -4.71 13.30 -12.71
N GLU A 205 -4.63 12.32 -13.61
CA GLU A 205 -5.08 12.45 -14.98
C GLU A 205 -6.60 12.66 -15.07
N GLU A 206 -7.38 11.81 -14.40
CA GLU A 206 -8.84 11.89 -14.34
C GLU A 206 -9.33 13.21 -13.75
N ASN A 207 -8.63 13.72 -12.73
CA ASN A 207 -8.99 14.94 -12.02
C ASN A 207 -8.34 16.21 -12.57
N ASN A 208 -7.76 16.16 -13.77
CA ASN A 208 -7.09 17.32 -14.41
C ASN A 208 -6.03 17.96 -13.50
N MET A 209 -5.16 17.11 -12.95
CA MET A 209 -4.10 17.42 -12.00
C MET A 209 -4.60 17.99 -10.67
N ASN A 210 -5.81 17.63 -10.20
CA ASN A 210 -6.27 17.95 -8.84
C ASN A 210 -6.35 16.66 -8.01
N LEU A 211 -6.11 16.75 -6.70
CA LEU A 211 -6.14 15.57 -5.82
C LEU A 211 -7.55 15.09 -5.50
N LYS A 212 -8.49 16.02 -5.43
CA LYS A 212 -9.91 15.73 -5.27
C LYS A 212 -10.64 16.33 -6.46
N PRO A 213 -11.64 15.64 -7.04
CA PRO A 213 -12.50 16.27 -8.00
C PRO A 213 -13.29 17.40 -7.31
N PRO A 214 -13.78 18.40 -8.07
CA PRO A 214 -14.65 19.45 -7.53
C PRO A 214 -15.82 18.84 -6.74
N ALA A 215 -16.19 19.40 -5.58
CA ALA A 215 -17.17 18.82 -4.66
C ALA A 215 -18.50 18.41 -5.31
N LYS A 216 -19.01 19.19 -6.27
CA LYS A 216 -20.21 18.83 -7.05
C LYS A 216 -20.01 17.65 -8.00
N LYS A 217 -18.79 17.47 -8.53
CA LYS A 217 -18.48 16.34 -9.39
C LYS A 217 -18.36 15.04 -8.60
N PHE A 218 -17.76 15.02 -7.41
CA PHE A 218 -17.46 13.75 -6.72
C PHE A 218 -18.70 12.86 -6.50
N GLU A 219 -19.80 13.42 -5.97
CA GLU A 219 -21.04 12.69 -5.72
C GLU A 219 -21.80 12.35 -7.02
N ASP A 220 -21.75 13.23 -8.03
CA ASP A 220 -22.39 13.01 -9.34
C ASP A 220 -21.56 12.09 -10.27
N SER A 221 -20.25 11.96 -10.05
CA SER A 221 -19.31 11.29 -10.96
C SER A 221 -18.89 9.88 -10.54
N HIS A 222 -19.18 9.47 -9.30
CA HIS A 222 -18.83 8.14 -8.79
C HIS A 222 -20.09 7.40 -8.36
N PRO A 223 -20.81 6.77 -9.30
CA PRO A 223 -21.92 5.91 -8.95
C PRO A 223 -21.43 4.76 -8.04
N PRO A 224 -22.33 4.16 -7.24
CA PRO A 224 -21.97 2.97 -6.47
C PRO A 224 -21.33 1.91 -7.37
N ILE A 225 -20.20 1.37 -6.92
CA ILE A 225 -19.45 0.37 -7.68
C ILE A 225 -20.03 -1.00 -7.33
N ALA A 226 -20.55 -1.70 -8.33
CA ALA A 226 -21.05 -3.06 -8.14
C ALA A 226 -19.88 -4.05 -8.06
N THR A 227 -19.87 -4.87 -7.01
CA THR A 227 -18.82 -5.87 -6.75
C THR A 227 -19.45 -7.21 -6.40
N VAL A 228 -18.67 -8.27 -6.54
CA VAL A 228 -19.05 -9.64 -6.19
C VAL A 228 -18.02 -10.23 -5.22
N GLY A 229 -18.46 -11.11 -4.33
CA GLY A 229 -17.58 -11.88 -3.44
C GLY A 229 -18.16 -13.26 -3.15
N ALA A 230 -17.30 -14.25 -2.93
CA ALA A 230 -17.74 -15.62 -2.66
C ALA A 230 -17.15 -16.22 -1.39
N LEU A 231 -18.03 -16.80 -0.56
CA LEU A 231 -17.63 -17.76 0.45
C LEU A 231 -17.48 -19.14 -0.21
N ILE A 232 -16.23 -19.49 -0.54
CA ILE A 232 -15.88 -20.71 -1.28
C ILE A 232 -15.66 -21.86 -0.30
N PHE A 233 -16.36 -22.97 -0.46
CA PHE A 233 -16.20 -24.19 0.34
C PHE A 233 -15.30 -25.23 -0.33
N ASP A 234 -14.45 -25.88 0.45
CA ASP A 234 -13.71 -27.07 0.03
C ASP A 234 -14.55 -28.36 0.23
N ASN A 235 -13.93 -29.52 -0.03
CA ASN A 235 -14.59 -30.82 0.10
C ASN A 235 -14.80 -31.24 1.58
N ALA A 236 -14.07 -30.61 2.51
CA ALA A 236 -14.17 -30.84 3.94
C ALA A 236 -15.14 -29.85 4.63
N GLY A 237 -15.74 -28.92 3.88
CA GLY A 237 -16.64 -27.90 4.40
C GLY A 237 -15.93 -26.70 5.03
N LYS A 238 -14.61 -26.55 4.83
CA LYS A 238 -13.86 -25.35 5.19
C LYS A 238 -14.07 -24.26 4.14
N VAL A 239 -13.90 -23.01 4.56
CA VAL A 239 -14.01 -21.82 3.71
C VAL A 239 -12.63 -21.24 3.41
N LEU A 240 -12.48 -20.72 2.18
CA LEU A 240 -11.27 -20.00 1.79
C LEU A 240 -11.32 -18.58 2.35
N MET A 241 -10.28 -18.23 3.10
CA MET A 241 -10.03 -16.88 3.58
C MET A 241 -8.74 -16.35 2.96
N ILE A 242 -8.76 -15.11 2.48
CA ILE A 242 -7.57 -14.42 1.96
C ILE A 242 -7.30 -13.17 2.80
N ARG A 243 -6.02 -12.79 2.92
CA ARG A 243 -5.60 -11.56 3.58
C ARG A 243 -4.98 -10.60 2.58
N THR A 244 -5.39 -9.34 2.59
CA THR A 244 -4.94 -8.34 1.63
C THR A 244 -4.76 -6.96 2.27
N HIS A 245 -3.78 -6.22 1.77
CA HIS A 245 -3.54 -4.81 2.08
C HIS A 245 -4.75 -3.93 1.75
N LYS A 246 -5.56 -4.30 0.75
CA LYS A 246 -6.76 -3.55 0.32
C LYS A 246 -7.80 -3.43 1.42
N TRP A 247 -7.82 -4.37 2.37
CA TRP A 247 -8.76 -4.43 3.48
C TRP A 247 -8.10 -4.17 4.83
N SER A 248 -7.05 -3.37 4.85
CA SER A 248 -6.32 -3.04 6.09
C SER A 248 -5.73 -4.29 6.77
N ASP A 249 -5.18 -5.19 5.96
CA ASP A 249 -4.57 -6.47 6.40
C ASP A 249 -5.55 -7.39 7.15
N LEU A 250 -6.86 -7.20 6.98
CA LEU A 250 -7.90 -8.08 7.49
C LEU A 250 -8.10 -9.29 6.57
N TRP A 251 -8.60 -10.37 7.15
CA TRP A 251 -9.06 -11.54 6.41
C TRP A 251 -10.42 -11.27 5.76
N GLY A 252 -10.63 -11.80 4.56
CA GLY A 252 -11.88 -11.67 3.85
C GLY A 252 -12.08 -12.76 2.81
N ILE A 253 -13.12 -12.59 2.00
CA ILE A 253 -13.45 -13.47 0.88
C ILE A 253 -12.93 -12.88 -0.42
N PRO A 254 -12.45 -13.72 -1.36
CA PRO A 254 -12.04 -13.25 -2.68
C PRO A 254 -13.21 -12.69 -3.50
N GLY A 255 -12.89 -11.77 -4.41
CA GLY A 255 -13.87 -11.12 -5.28
C GLY A 255 -13.49 -9.71 -5.71
N GLY A 256 -14.22 -9.18 -6.69
CA GLY A 256 -13.86 -7.90 -7.30
C GLY A 256 -15.00 -7.21 -8.02
N LYS A 257 -14.64 -6.36 -8.99
CA LYS A 257 -15.59 -5.46 -9.66
C LYS A 257 -16.31 -6.17 -10.80
N ILE A 258 -17.59 -5.89 -10.96
CA ILE A 258 -18.35 -6.31 -12.15
C ILE A 258 -17.95 -5.39 -13.31
N ARG A 259 -17.47 -5.97 -14.42
CA ARG A 259 -17.14 -5.18 -15.62
C ARG A 259 -18.41 -4.77 -16.37
N TRP A 260 -18.34 -3.68 -17.12
CA TRP A 260 -19.46 -3.26 -17.97
C TRP A 260 -19.78 -4.35 -19.01
N GLY A 261 -21.06 -4.73 -19.11
CA GLY A 261 -21.53 -5.78 -20.02
C GLY A 261 -21.33 -7.22 -19.52
N GLU A 262 -20.82 -7.41 -18.30
CA GLU A 262 -20.60 -8.72 -17.67
C GLU A 262 -21.75 -9.06 -16.70
N THR A 263 -22.13 -10.34 -16.62
CA THR A 263 -23.08 -10.79 -15.60
C THR A 263 -22.38 -10.93 -14.24
N SER A 264 -23.11 -10.79 -13.13
CA SER A 264 -22.49 -10.89 -11.80
C SER A 264 -21.86 -12.26 -11.54
N VAL A 265 -22.44 -13.35 -12.05
CA VAL A 265 -21.90 -14.69 -11.86
C VAL A 265 -20.64 -14.92 -12.73
N ASP A 266 -20.60 -14.35 -13.94
CA ASP A 266 -19.40 -14.42 -14.78
C ASP A 266 -18.25 -13.58 -14.18
N ALA A 267 -18.57 -12.39 -13.67
CA ALA A 267 -17.62 -11.58 -12.90
C ALA A 267 -17.08 -12.36 -11.71
N LEU A 268 -17.95 -13.06 -10.97
CA LEU A 268 -17.53 -13.86 -9.82
C LEU A 268 -16.54 -14.96 -10.24
N ARG A 269 -16.86 -15.74 -11.27
CA ARG A 269 -15.93 -16.78 -11.78
C ARG A 269 -14.58 -16.20 -12.20
N ARG A 270 -14.60 -15.08 -12.92
CA ARG A 270 -13.39 -14.41 -13.39
C ARG A 270 -12.53 -13.92 -12.23
N GLU A 271 -13.11 -13.16 -11.30
CA GLU A 271 -12.38 -12.60 -10.15
C GLU A 271 -11.80 -13.72 -9.27
N ILE A 272 -12.57 -14.77 -8.97
CA ILE A 272 -12.06 -15.92 -8.21
C ILE A 272 -10.91 -16.61 -8.95
N LYS A 273 -11.02 -16.78 -10.27
CA LYS A 273 -9.94 -17.36 -11.07
C LYS A 273 -8.69 -16.47 -11.08
N GLU A 274 -8.85 -15.16 -11.26
CA GLU A 274 -7.77 -14.16 -11.28
C GLU A 274 -7.05 -14.07 -9.93
N GLU A 275 -7.77 -14.17 -8.80
CA GLU A 275 -7.21 -14.03 -7.45
C GLU A 275 -6.68 -15.32 -6.84
N THR A 276 -7.26 -16.47 -7.17
CA THR A 276 -7.00 -17.74 -6.47
C THR A 276 -6.64 -18.91 -7.38
N ASN A 277 -6.80 -18.75 -8.70
CA ASN A 277 -6.69 -19.80 -9.72
C ASN A 277 -7.70 -20.97 -9.59
N LEU A 278 -8.68 -20.86 -8.69
CA LEU A 278 -9.73 -21.86 -8.51
C LEU A 278 -10.82 -21.75 -9.58
N ASP A 279 -11.36 -22.91 -9.96
CA ASP A 279 -12.65 -22.99 -10.64
C ASP A 279 -13.74 -23.21 -9.58
N ILE A 280 -14.93 -22.65 -9.81
CA ILE A 280 -16.04 -22.70 -8.84
C ILE A 280 -17.32 -23.26 -9.46
N GLU A 281 -18.07 -24.01 -8.66
CA GLU A 281 -19.37 -24.60 -8.99
C GLU A 281 -20.39 -24.37 -7.85
N ASP A 282 -21.64 -24.77 -8.05
CA ASP A 282 -22.74 -24.62 -7.07
C ASP A 282 -22.88 -23.19 -6.51
N ILE A 283 -22.87 -22.20 -7.42
CA ILE A 283 -22.94 -20.79 -7.05
C ILE A 283 -24.36 -20.42 -6.62
N GLU A 284 -24.52 -20.00 -5.38
CA GLU A 284 -25.78 -19.55 -4.79
C GLU A 284 -25.66 -18.10 -4.29
N PHE A 285 -26.65 -17.26 -4.61
CA PHE A 285 -26.71 -15.90 -4.11
C PHE A 285 -27.21 -15.89 -2.66
N VAL A 286 -26.56 -15.11 -1.80
CA VAL A 286 -26.92 -15.00 -0.38
C VAL A 286 -27.56 -13.65 -0.09
N LEU A 287 -26.80 -12.55 -0.25
CA LEU A 287 -27.25 -11.22 0.16
C LEU A 287 -26.50 -10.08 -0.55
N VAL A 288 -27.09 -8.89 -0.56
CA VAL A 288 -26.43 -7.64 -0.94
C VAL A 288 -25.98 -6.90 0.31
N GLN A 289 -24.80 -6.29 0.27
CA GLN A 289 -24.31 -5.39 1.32
C GLN A 289 -23.94 -4.03 0.76
N ASP A 290 -24.43 -2.98 1.43
CA ASP A 290 -24.00 -1.61 1.18
C ASP A 290 -22.75 -1.31 2.00
N CYS A 291 -21.64 -1.06 1.30
CA CYS A 291 -20.37 -0.69 1.90
C CYS A 291 -20.09 0.78 1.57
N ILE A 292 -20.67 1.68 2.36
CA ILE A 292 -20.60 3.13 2.15
C ILE A 292 -19.47 3.72 2.99
N ARG A 293 -18.42 4.21 2.33
CA ARG A 293 -17.26 4.89 2.96
C ARG A 293 -16.67 4.08 4.12
N SER A 294 -16.65 2.75 3.99
CA SER A 294 -16.12 1.88 5.05
C SER A 294 -14.62 2.12 5.22
N LYS A 295 -14.23 2.32 6.48
CA LYS A 295 -12.82 2.52 6.86
C LYS A 295 -11.96 1.26 6.67
N GLU A 296 -12.58 0.11 6.45
CA GLU A 296 -11.84 -1.15 6.25
C GLU A 296 -11.20 -1.22 4.86
N PHE A 297 -11.80 -0.58 3.85
CA PHE A 297 -11.23 -0.50 2.50
C PHE A 297 -10.20 0.63 2.43
N TYR A 298 -9.08 0.42 1.73
CA TYR A 298 -7.99 1.39 1.64
C TYR A 298 -8.45 2.77 1.09
N ARG A 299 -9.37 2.76 0.11
CA ARG A 299 -9.97 3.96 -0.51
C ARG A 299 -11.40 4.22 -0.04
N GLU A 300 -11.77 5.49 0.01
CA GLU A 300 -13.16 5.90 0.20
C GLU A 300 -13.99 5.51 -1.04
N ALA A 301 -14.94 4.61 -0.86
CA ALA A 301 -15.80 4.11 -1.94
C ALA A 301 -17.20 3.76 -1.43
N HIS A 302 -18.15 3.71 -2.35
CA HIS A 302 -19.48 3.14 -2.14
C HIS A 302 -19.58 1.86 -2.97
N PHE A 303 -19.48 0.70 -2.32
CA PHE A 303 -19.67 -0.58 -2.99
C PHE A 303 -21.07 -1.15 -2.73
N ILE A 304 -21.66 -1.73 -3.77
CA ILE A 304 -22.83 -2.61 -3.69
C ILE A 304 -22.30 -4.04 -3.89
N LEU A 305 -22.13 -4.77 -2.78
CA LEU A 305 -21.46 -6.06 -2.78
C LEU A 305 -22.49 -7.20 -2.83
N LEU A 306 -22.54 -7.90 -3.96
CA LEU A 306 -23.35 -9.10 -4.15
C LEU A 306 -22.55 -10.30 -3.64
N ASN A 307 -23.03 -10.95 -2.59
CA ASN A 307 -22.33 -12.06 -1.96
C ASN A 307 -22.95 -13.40 -2.32
N TYR A 308 -22.07 -14.37 -2.58
CA TYR A 308 -22.41 -15.71 -3.00
C TYR A 308 -21.75 -16.75 -2.09
N THR A 309 -22.28 -17.97 -2.11
CA THR A 309 -21.57 -19.19 -1.70
C THR A 309 -21.30 -20.03 -2.93
N CYS A 310 -20.19 -20.79 -2.93
CA CYS A 310 -19.89 -21.75 -3.98
C CYS A 310 -18.95 -22.85 -3.48
N ARG A 311 -18.70 -23.86 -4.30
CA ARG A 311 -17.71 -24.92 -4.03
C ARG A 311 -16.50 -24.78 -4.96
N ALA A 312 -15.31 -25.10 -4.44
CA ALA A 312 -14.12 -25.22 -5.27
C ALA A 312 -14.20 -26.51 -6.11
N ALA A 313 -14.18 -26.36 -7.43
CA ALA A 313 -14.24 -27.47 -8.38
C ALA A 313 -12.83 -28.05 -8.62
N GLY A 314 -12.73 -29.38 -8.67
CA GLY A 314 -11.48 -30.07 -9.03
C GLY A 314 -10.36 -29.96 -7.99
N ALA A 315 -9.13 -29.71 -8.44
CA ALA A 315 -7.95 -29.63 -7.58
C ALA A 315 -7.89 -28.28 -6.86
N GLN A 316 -7.79 -28.33 -5.53
CA GLN A 316 -7.83 -27.15 -4.65
C GLN A 316 -6.43 -26.52 -4.45
N ASP A 317 -5.68 -26.37 -5.54
CA ASP A 317 -4.34 -25.75 -5.55
C ASP A 317 -4.47 -24.22 -5.70
N VAL A 318 -4.64 -23.54 -4.56
CA VAL A 318 -4.79 -22.08 -4.51
C VAL A 318 -3.46 -21.41 -4.87
N LYS A 319 -3.50 -20.55 -5.88
CA LYS A 319 -2.39 -19.67 -6.25
C LYS A 319 -2.86 -18.24 -6.20
N LEU A 320 -2.37 -17.53 -5.19
CA LEU A 320 -2.67 -16.12 -5.01
C LEU A 320 -1.96 -15.28 -6.06
N ASN A 321 -2.64 -14.24 -6.53
CA ASN A 321 -2.03 -13.18 -7.30
C ASN A 321 -1.29 -12.18 -6.38
N SER A 322 -0.77 -11.10 -6.95
CA SER A 322 -0.05 -10.06 -6.20
C SER A 322 -0.92 -9.25 -5.23
N GLU A 323 -2.25 -9.41 -5.26
CA GLU A 323 -3.17 -8.61 -4.44
C GLU A 323 -3.42 -9.22 -3.05
N ALA A 324 -3.16 -10.51 -2.88
CA ALA A 324 -3.34 -11.24 -1.63
C ALA A 324 -2.00 -11.72 -1.07
N GLN A 325 -1.82 -11.58 0.25
CA GLN A 325 -0.57 -11.91 0.94
C GLN A 325 -0.53 -13.36 1.41
N GLU A 326 -1.65 -13.86 1.93
CA GLU A 326 -1.78 -15.21 2.48
C GLU A 326 -3.22 -15.73 2.30
N PHE A 327 -3.36 -17.06 2.25
CA PHE A 327 -4.65 -17.73 2.25
C PHE A 327 -4.71 -18.83 3.31
N ARG A 328 -5.91 -19.13 3.78
CA ARG A 328 -6.18 -20.26 4.69
C ARG A 328 -7.51 -20.92 4.36
N TRP A 329 -7.52 -22.25 4.45
CA TRP A 329 -8.75 -23.03 4.55
C TRP A 329 -9.07 -23.25 6.02
N VAL A 330 -10.16 -22.64 6.49
CA VAL A 330 -10.60 -22.68 7.89
C VAL A 330 -12.05 -23.09 7.99
N THR A 331 -12.46 -23.72 9.09
CA THR A 331 -13.89 -23.91 9.35
C THR A 331 -14.61 -22.55 9.48
N PRO A 332 -15.92 -22.45 9.22
CA PRO A 332 -16.67 -21.22 9.45
C PRO A 332 -16.50 -20.69 10.89
N GLU A 333 -16.47 -21.56 11.88
CA GLU A 333 -16.27 -21.19 13.29
C GLU A 333 -14.87 -20.58 13.52
N GLU A 334 -13.83 -21.18 12.94
CA GLU A 334 -12.46 -20.62 12.98
C GLU A 334 -12.37 -19.29 12.24
N ALA A 335 -13.09 -19.13 11.12
CA ALA A 335 -13.13 -17.88 10.37
C ALA A 335 -13.70 -16.72 11.20
N LEU A 336 -14.71 -16.95 12.05
CA LEU A 336 -15.22 -15.92 12.98
C LEU A 336 -14.24 -15.58 14.11
N ALA A 337 -13.25 -16.43 14.37
CA ALA A 337 -12.27 -16.24 15.44
C ALA A 337 -11.01 -15.48 15.00
N ILE A 338 -10.82 -15.23 13.69
CA ILE A 338 -9.71 -14.44 13.14
C ILE A 338 -10.18 -13.03 12.78
N PRO A 339 -9.27 -12.03 12.64
CA PRO A 339 -9.65 -10.66 12.33
C PRO A 339 -10.14 -10.53 10.88
N ILE A 340 -11.43 -10.77 10.66
CA ILE A 340 -12.11 -10.63 9.36
C ILE A 340 -12.72 -9.23 9.20
N ASN A 341 -12.86 -8.77 7.95
CA ASN A 341 -13.59 -7.55 7.64
C ASN A 341 -15.11 -7.69 7.90
N GLN A 342 -15.80 -6.57 8.13
CA GLN A 342 -17.23 -6.57 8.45
C GLN A 342 -18.11 -7.22 7.36
N PRO A 343 -17.88 -6.95 6.05
CA PRO A 343 -18.67 -7.60 5.00
C PRO A 343 -18.59 -9.13 5.04
N THR A 344 -17.39 -9.68 5.23
CA THR A 344 -17.19 -11.13 5.36
C THR A 344 -17.84 -11.68 6.63
N HIS A 345 -17.70 -10.98 7.77
CA HIS A 345 -18.37 -11.39 9.01
C HIS A 345 -19.89 -11.50 8.85
N ARG A 346 -20.52 -10.52 8.19
CA ARG A 346 -21.97 -10.52 7.95
C ARG A 346 -22.38 -11.67 7.03
N LEU A 347 -21.65 -11.89 5.93
CA LEU A 347 -21.93 -13.01 5.03
C LEU A 347 -21.84 -14.35 5.75
N LEU A 348 -20.74 -14.57 6.48
CA LEU A 348 -20.49 -15.82 7.18
C LEU A 348 -21.56 -16.09 8.25
N SER A 349 -21.92 -15.05 9.01
CA SER A 349 -23.01 -15.11 9.99
C SER A 349 -24.36 -15.47 9.35
N ALA A 350 -24.68 -14.92 8.18
CA ALA A 350 -25.92 -15.21 7.47
C ALA A 350 -25.99 -16.66 6.96
N VAL A 351 -24.87 -17.16 6.42
CA VAL A 351 -24.75 -18.56 5.97
C VAL A 351 -24.88 -19.53 7.14
N MET A 352 -24.20 -19.25 8.27
CA MET A 352 -24.24 -20.10 9.47
C MET A 352 -25.61 -20.14 10.16
N LYS A 353 -26.35 -19.02 10.16
CA LYS A 353 -27.72 -18.98 10.70
C LYS A 353 -28.76 -19.69 9.82
N GLY A 354 -28.36 -20.13 8.63
CA GLY A 354 -29.27 -20.79 7.69
C GLY A 354 -30.38 -19.85 7.16
N GLU A 355 -30.20 -18.53 7.26
CA GLU A 355 -31.22 -17.54 6.89
C GLU A 355 -31.62 -17.61 5.40
N PHE A 356 -30.86 -18.36 4.58
CA PHE A 356 -31.07 -18.49 3.14
C PHE A 356 -31.21 -19.93 2.63
N ARG A 357 -31.23 -20.96 3.50
CA ARG A 357 -31.68 -22.30 3.09
C ARG A 357 -33.21 -22.32 3.02
N ARG A 358 -33.79 -21.81 1.93
CA ARG A 358 -35.21 -22.03 1.61
C ARG A 358 -35.36 -22.68 0.24
N THR A 359 -35.68 -23.98 0.34
CA THR A 359 -36.44 -24.86 -0.57
C THR A 359 -35.91 -25.12 -1.97
#